data_AF-A0A7J6BP46-F1
#
_entry.id   AF-A0A7J6BP46-F1
#
_cell.length_a   1.000
_cell.length_b   1.000
_cell.length_c   1.000
_cell.angle_alpha   90.00
_cell.angle_beta   90.00
_cell.angle_gamma   90.00
#
_symmetry.space_group_name_H-M   'P 1'
#
loop_
_entity.id
_entity.type
_entity.pdbx_description
1 polymer ?
#
loop_
_entity_poly.entity_id
_entity_poly.type
_entity_poly.pdbx_seq_one_letter_code
_entity_poly.pdbx_strand_id
1 'polypeptide(L)'
;MEDLHCEIFAVEEESLTATTSTKVGLLKPIIMTTVQVPAPVPGESSWISASPGGLWEVRRRWLGERKRGDITPMMGSLCKVKVQRSTVTDGNTLHTASEEQESTASVDSSELATSYPRSQDSVLQLPLDEWFLLRMGEGQCDITEGCLEGMRAGEMCEFTISAWNAKNSKAAGSDANGTQTENTTEQGSSQHSDCFTLQLHSLTPGQESWQMTPGEKWAWVLSHKQRGGQRFGTGDIWGATDCYCRAVKLAITLNGKTRRKPMDEAFKEGVDGEDDDDAALTPCFDKENEQAEGADVCIPTEEEYKTVKAEIHCNLSLCQLKLGQLGKSRDSSIKATELNPNSTKAWYRLGQACLQLGELEESRMAFGKILELQPDSASARTALKQVNNRLKDLDSKLGQRLSKMFN
;
A
#
# COMPACT_ATOMS: atom_id res chain seq x y z
N MET A 1 24.34 -16.79 5.27
CA MET A 1 24.01 -16.34 3.91
C MET A 1 22.58 -15.87 4.02
N GLU A 2 22.42 -14.62 4.45
CA GLU A 2 21.14 -14.00 4.77
C GLU A 2 20.59 -13.36 3.50
N ASP A 3 19.35 -13.72 3.17
CA ASP A 3 18.55 -13.03 2.16
C ASP A 3 18.11 -11.67 2.71
N LEU A 4 18.70 -10.59 2.18
CA LEU A 4 18.08 -9.27 2.23
C LEU A 4 16.87 -9.29 1.28
N HIS A 5 15.65 -9.25 1.82
CA HIS A 5 14.49 -8.82 1.06
C HIS A 5 14.40 -7.28 1.09
N CYS A 6 15.05 -6.65 0.12
CA CYS A 6 14.63 -5.34 -0.38
C CYS A 6 13.41 -5.56 -1.27
N GLU A 7 12.20 -5.23 -0.80
CA GLU A 7 11.03 -5.11 -1.68
C GLU A 7 11.12 -3.82 -2.51
N ILE A 8 11.84 -3.88 -3.62
CA ILE A 8 11.71 -2.96 -4.75
C ILE A 8 10.72 -3.62 -5.71
N PHE A 9 9.48 -3.13 -5.78
CA PHE A 9 8.54 -3.55 -6.84
C PHE A 9 8.81 -2.79 -8.14
N ALA A 10 9.78 -3.30 -8.89
CA ALA A 10 9.76 -3.33 -10.36
C ALA A 10 9.93 -4.81 -10.72
N VAL A 11 9.20 -5.36 -11.69
CA VAL A 11 9.78 -5.73 -13.00
C VAL A 11 8.66 -6.24 -13.92
N GLU A 12 8.73 -5.79 -15.16
CA GLU A 12 8.00 -6.26 -16.36
C GLU A 12 8.40 -7.69 -16.78
N GLU A 13 7.52 -8.31 -17.56
CA GLU A 13 7.62 -9.65 -18.15
C GLU A 13 8.92 -9.95 -18.95
N GLU A 14 9.40 -11.20 -18.93
CA GLU A 14 9.18 -12.13 -20.06
C GLU A 14 9.89 -13.50 -19.93
N SER A 15 9.11 -14.53 -20.26
CA SER A 15 9.44 -15.73 -21.04
C SER A 15 10.10 -16.97 -20.41
N LEU A 16 9.57 -18.11 -20.86
CA LEU A 16 9.77 -19.49 -20.46
C LEU A 16 11.10 -20.09 -20.94
N THR A 17 11.60 -21.12 -20.24
CA THR A 17 11.68 -22.51 -20.75
C THR A 17 12.13 -23.49 -19.66
N ALA A 18 11.55 -24.69 -19.70
CA ALA A 18 11.73 -25.79 -18.76
C ALA A 18 12.90 -26.71 -19.12
N THR A 19 13.54 -27.36 -18.14
CA THR A 19 13.83 -28.82 -18.17
C THR A 19 14.28 -29.39 -16.82
N THR A 20 14.04 -30.69 -16.68
CA THR A 20 13.96 -31.60 -15.53
C THR A 20 15.29 -32.17 -14.97
N SER A 21 15.28 -32.66 -13.72
CA SER A 21 15.63 -34.08 -13.33
C SER A 21 16.53 -34.28 -12.07
N THR A 22 15.88 -34.79 -11.01
CA THR A 22 16.21 -35.97 -10.16
C THR A 22 17.45 -36.06 -9.22
N LYS A 23 17.14 -36.35 -7.93
CA LYS A 23 17.64 -37.45 -7.03
C LYS A 23 18.44 -37.11 -5.74
N VAL A 24 17.70 -37.23 -4.63
CA VAL A 24 17.97 -37.78 -3.27
C VAL A 24 19.42 -38.14 -2.85
N GLY A 25 19.80 -37.67 -1.66
CA GLY A 25 20.87 -38.25 -0.82
C GLY A 25 20.89 -37.67 0.60
N LEU A 26 20.38 -38.44 1.57
CA LEU A 26 20.37 -38.17 3.03
C LEU A 26 21.73 -38.50 3.66
N LEU A 27 22.34 -37.54 4.39
CA LEU A 27 23.30 -37.81 5.48
C LEU A 27 23.22 -36.69 6.54
N LYS A 28 23.07 -37.06 7.82
CA LYS A 28 23.28 -36.27 9.06
C LYS A 28 24.14 -37.14 9.99
N PRO A 29 24.72 -36.64 11.10
CA PRO A 29 25.32 -35.32 11.37
C PRO A 29 26.75 -35.47 11.96
N ILE A 30 27.56 -34.40 12.00
CA ILE A 30 28.77 -34.35 12.84
C ILE A 30 28.72 -33.08 13.69
N ILE A 31 28.83 -33.29 14.99
CA ILE A 31 28.95 -32.25 16.02
C ILE A 31 30.39 -31.75 16.02
N MET A 32 30.59 -30.45 15.84
CA MET A 32 31.78 -29.78 16.34
C MET A 32 31.38 -28.50 17.08
N THR A 33 31.70 -28.50 18.36
CA THR A 33 31.66 -27.38 19.29
C THR A 33 32.62 -26.29 18.82
N THR A 34 32.15 -25.06 18.59
CA THR A 34 33.05 -23.91 18.44
C THR A 34 32.34 -22.62 18.85
N VAL A 35 32.80 -22.08 20.00
CA VAL A 35 32.99 -20.66 20.33
C VAL A 35 31.76 -19.78 20.56
N GLN A 36 31.71 -19.19 21.76
CA GLN A 36 30.92 -18.00 22.09
C GLN A 36 31.14 -16.88 21.07
N VAL A 37 30.06 -16.36 20.49
CA VAL A 37 30.02 -15.02 19.92
C VAL A 37 29.05 -14.21 20.78
N PRO A 38 29.50 -13.21 21.57
CA PRO A 38 28.62 -12.15 22.04
C PRO A 38 28.55 -11.02 20.99
N ALA A 39 27.38 -10.38 20.95
CA ALA A 39 26.92 -9.29 20.08
C ALA A 39 26.33 -9.70 18.71
N PRO A 40 25.12 -9.19 18.40
CA PRO A 40 25.08 -7.86 17.79
C PRO A 40 24.15 -6.87 18.53
N VAL A 41 24.59 -5.61 18.59
CA VAL A 41 23.76 -4.42 18.83
C VAL A 41 24.24 -3.38 17.79
N PRO A 42 23.41 -2.50 17.20
CA PRO A 42 21.97 -2.53 16.94
C PRO A 42 21.69 -2.67 15.42
N GLY A 43 20.58 -3.31 15.03
CA GLY A 43 20.14 -3.29 13.63
C GLY A 43 19.60 -1.91 13.24
N GLU A 44 20.46 -1.04 12.74
CA GLU A 44 20.02 0.21 12.10
C GLU A 44 19.31 -0.14 10.79
N SER A 45 18.04 0.25 10.67
CA SER A 45 17.24 0.00 9.48
C SER A 45 16.82 1.33 8.86
N SER A 46 17.16 1.56 7.60
CA SER A 46 16.76 2.74 6.85
C SER A 46 15.69 2.39 5.81
N TRP A 47 14.62 3.17 5.73
CA TRP A 47 13.65 3.09 4.64
C TRP A 47 13.18 4.48 4.21
N ILE A 48 12.44 4.54 3.11
CA ILE A 48 11.90 5.78 2.58
C ILE A 48 10.41 5.81 2.88
N SER A 49 9.95 6.88 3.51
CA SER A 49 8.53 7.17 3.70
C SER A 49 8.11 8.28 2.73
N ALA A 50 6.94 8.11 2.12
CA ALA A 50 6.32 9.16 1.32
C ALA A 50 5.35 9.95 2.19
N SER A 51 5.57 11.26 2.30
CA SER A 51 4.67 12.18 3.01
C SER A 51 4.22 13.32 2.08
N PRO A 52 3.23 14.14 2.47
CA PRO A 52 2.80 15.27 1.66
C PRO A 52 3.94 16.23 1.26
N GLY A 53 4.99 16.33 2.08
CA GLY A 53 6.18 17.15 1.82
C GLY A 53 7.22 16.52 0.90
N GLY A 54 6.99 15.31 0.36
CA GLY A 54 7.91 14.61 -0.52
C GLY A 54 8.41 13.27 0.05
N LEU A 55 9.54 12.81 -0.47
CA LEU A 55 10.18 11.59 0.01
C LEU A 55 11.09 11.92 1.21
N TRP A 56 10.99 11.11 2.26
CA TRP A 56 11.77 11.26 3.47
C TRP A 56 12.53 9.97 3.75
N GLU A 57 13.82 10.09 4.02
CA GLU A 57 14.61 9.00 4.58
C GLU A 57 14.30 8.90 6.08
N VAL A 58 13.89 7.71 6.51
CA VAL A 58 13.69 7.39 7.91
C VAL A 58 14.75 6.36 8.30
N ARG A 59 15.64 6.77 9.21
CA ARG A 59 16.63 5.85 9.82
C ARG A 59 16.15 5.49 11.20
N ARG A 60 16.03 4.20 11.47
CA ARG A 60 15.57 3.67 12.73
C ARG A 60 16.68 2.92 13.44
N ARG A 61 16.78 3.14 14.74
CA ARG A 61 17.68 2.44 15.65
C ARG A 61 16.93 1.99 16.90
N TRP A 62 17.09 0.71 17.23
CA TRP A 62 16.57 0.14 18.46
C TRP A 62 17.38 0.61 19.67
N LEU A 63 16.70 1.04 20.73
CA LEU A 63 17.34 1.44 21.98
C LEU A 63 17.18 0.35 23.04
N GLY A 64 18.28 -0.07 23.65
CA GLY A 64 18.30 -1.06 24.73
C GLY A 64 18.34 -2.52 24.28
N GLU A 65 18.22 -3.44 25.25
CA GLU A 65 18.19 -4.88 24.99
C GLU A 65 16.82 -5.30 24.44
N ARG A 66 16.84 -6.04 23.33
CA ARG A 66 15.64 -6.57 22.69
C ARG A 66 14.99 -7.60 23.62
N LYS A 67 13.73 -7.37 23.99
CA LYS A 67 12.99 -8.35 24.79
C LYS A 67 12.70 -9.59 23.94
N ARG A 68 12.83 -10.78 24.53
CA ARG A 68 12.34 -12.02 23.90
C ARG A 68 10.86 -12.19 24.20
N GLY A 69 10.07 -12.41 23.17
CA GLY A 69 8.62 -12.60 23.22
C GLY A 69 8.09 -12.74 21.80
N ASP A 70 6.82 -13.08 21.65
CA ASP A 70 6.25 -13.42 20.33
C ASP A 70 5.36 -12.31 19.75
N ILE A 71 4.77 -11.45 20.59
CA ILE A 71 3.76 -10.49 20.14
C ILE A 71 4.42 -9.19 19.64
N THR A 72 4.13 -8.82 18.40
CA THR A 72 4.54 -7.57 17.74
C THR A 72 3.31 -6.87 17.14
N PRO A 73 3.33 -5.54 16.96
CA PRO A 73 2.24 -4.81 16.34
C PRO A 73 1.95 -5.33 14.92
N MET A 74 0.71 -5.75 14.70
CA MET A 74 0.14 -6.19 13.42
C MET A 74 -1.07 -5.35 13.04
N MET A 75 -1.63 -5.54 11.83
CA MET A 75 -2.84 -4.86 11.38
C MET A 75 -3.97 -4.95 12.42
N GLY A 76 -4.56 -3.80 12.76
CA GLY A 76 -5.64 -3.69 13.75
C GLY A 76 -5.20 -3.69 15.22
N SER A 77 -3.91 -3.90 15.51
CA SER A 77 -3.38 -3.78 16.89
C SER A 77 -3.57 -2.36 17.42
N LEU A 78 -3.97 -2.23 18.68
CA LEU A 78 -3.99 -0.95 19.37
C LEU A 78 -2.69 -0.80 20.18
N CYS A 79 -1.94 0.27 19.90
CA CYS A 79 -0.64 0.55 20.47
C CYS A 79 -0.70 1.84 21.29
N LYS A 80 -0.38 1.78 22.59
CA LYS A 80 -0.18 2.98 23.41
C LYS A 80 1.27 3.43 23.24
N VAL A 81 1.46 4.58 22.60
CA VAL A 81 2.77 5.08 22.18
C VAL A 81 3.01 6.52 22.64
N LYS A 82 4.27 6.86 22.84
CA LYS A 82 4.73 8.22 23.14
C LYS A 82 5.88 8.57 22.21
N VAL A 83 5.78 9.71 21.54
CA VAL A 83 6.82 10.24 20.65
C VAL A 83 7.39 11.50 21.25
N GLN A 84 8.70 11.55 21.42
CA GLN A 84 9.40 12.72 21.96
C GLN A 84 10.47 13.18 20.98
N ARG A 85 10.68 14.49 20.87
CA ARG A 85 11.75 15.03 20.04
C ARG A 85 13.06 14.99 20.83
N SER A 86 14.08 14.35 20.27
CA SER A 86 15.41 14.31 20.86
C SER A 86 16.15 15.58 20.48
N THR A 87 16.49 16.43 21.46
CA THR A 87 17.37 17.57 21.23
C THR A 87 18.81 17.08 21.25
N VAL A 88 19.42 16.94 20.07
CA VAL A 88 20.85 16.66 19.94
C VAL A 88 21.61 17.87 20.48
N THR A 89 22.14 17.73 21.70
CA THR A 89 23.19 18.63 22.23
C THR A 89 24.44 17.78 22.31
N ASP A 90 25.53 18.27 21.73
CA ASP A 90 26.78 17.53 21.52
C ASP A 90 27.19 16.66 22.72
N GLY A 91 27.36 15.37 22.46
CA GLY A 91 28.19 14.50 23.31
C GLY A 91 27.64 14.17 24.69
N ASN A 92 26.35 13.89 24.84
CA ASN A 92 25.81 12.90 25.77
C ASN A 92 24.28 12.87 25.63
N THR A 93 23.73 11.70 25.31
CA THR A 93 22.29 11.47 25.33
C THR A 93 21.78 11.64 26.75
N LEU A 94 21.29 12.83 27.10
CA LEU A 94 20.63 13.05 28.38
C LEU A 94 19.25 12.39 28.28
N HIS A 95 19.13 11.17 28.79
CA HIS A 95 17.85 10.58 29.08
C HIS A 95 17.20 11.37 30.23
N THR A 96 16.45 12.42 29.92
CA THR A 96 15.36 12.85 30.81
C THR A 96 14.17 11.95 30.58
N ALA A 97 14.32 10.68 30.98
CA ALA A 97 13.18 9.84 31.31
C ALA A 97 12.64 10.38 32.64
N SER A 98 11.69 11.30 32.59
CA SER A 98 10.80 11.51 33.71
C SER A 98 10.03 10.20 33.88
N GLU A 99 10.45 9.38 34.85
CA GLU A 99 9.69 8.21 35.30
C GLU A 99 8.39 8.72 35.95
N GLU A 100 7.41 9.06 35.13
CA GLU A 100 6.02 8.95 35.56
C GLU A 100 5.70 7.46 35.52
N GLN A 101 5.81 6.81 36.69
CA GLN A 101 5.21 5.50 36.93
C GLN A 101 3.68 5.64 36.84
N GLU A 102 3.15 5.65 35.62
CA GLU A 102 1.75 5.31 35.40
C GLU A 102 1.60 3.79 35.41
N SER A 103 0.63 3.34 36.20
CA SER A 103 0.27 1.94 36.40
C SER A 103 0.05 1.20 35.08
N THR A 104 0.46 -0.07 35.04
CA THR A 104 0.23 -1.04 33.96
C THR A 104 -1.26 -1.28 33.73
N ALA A 105 -1.94 -0.33 33.10
CA ALA A 105 -3.28 -0.53 32.58
C ALA A 105 -3.14 -1.19 31.20
N SER A 106 -3.62 -2.43 31.10
CA SER A 106 -3.84 -3.09 29.81
C SER A 106 -4.74 -2.21 28.95
N VAL A 107 -4.31 -1.90 27.74
CA VAL A 107 -5.17 -1.25 26.73
C VAL A 107 -6.33 -2.20 26.48
N ASP A 108 -7.54 -1.74 26.82
CA ASP A 108 -8.74 -2.53 26.63
C ASP A 108 -9.15 -2.45 25.15
N SER A 109 -9.69 -3.55 24.61
CA SER A 109 -10.01 -3.67 23.17
C SER A 109 -11.10 -2.70 22.70
N SER A 110 -11.73 -1.99 23.64
CA SER A 110 -12.84 -1.07 23.48
C SER A 110 -12.41 0.41 23.35
N GLU A 111 -11.13 0.73 23.59
CA GLU A 111 -10.62 2.09 23.46
C GLU A 111 -10.47 2.48 21.99
N LEU A 112 -11.01 3.65 21.63
CA LEU A 112 -10.92 4.18 20.27
C LEU A 112 -9.56 4.85 20.05
N ALA A 113 -8.98 4.63 18.87
CA ALA A 113 -7.74 5.28 18.48
C ALA A 113 -7.90 6.81 18.49
N THR A 114 -6.86 7.52 18.94
CA THR A 114 -6.93 8.96 19.05
C THR A 114 -6.85 9.59 17.65
N SER A 115 -7.84 10.41 17.30
CA SER A 115 -7.87 11.07 15.98
C SER A 115 -7.06 12.35 15.98
N TYR A 116 -6.19 12.54 14.98
CA TYR A 116 -5.39 13.75 14.81
C TYR A 116 -5.62 14.38 13.43
N PRO A 117 -5.74 15.72 13.34
CA PRO A 117 -5.75 16.40 12.06
C PRO A 117 -4.34 16.37 11.45
N ARG A 118 -4.16 15.68 10.31
CA ARG A 118 -2.93 15.81 9.50
C ARG A 118 -2.81 17.25 8.99
N SER A 119 -1.77 17.97 9.38
CA SER A 119 -1.35 19.20 8.69
C SER A 119 -0.51 18.82 7.47
N GLN A 120 -0.69 19.50 6.33
CA GLN A 120 0.11 19.24 5.12
C GLN A 120 1.60 19.56 5.32
N ASP A 121 1.93 20.36 6.33
CA ASP A 121 3.25 20.94 6.55
C ASP A 121 4.12 20.17 7.56
N SER A 122 3.55 19.18 8.27
CA SER A 122 4.30 18.37 9.25
C SER A 122 4.40 16.92 8.79
N VAL A 123 5.58 16.33 8.97
CA VAL A 123 5.87 14.94 8.57
C VAL A 123 5.33 13.93 9.59
N LEU A 124 5.36 14.27 10.89
CA LEU A 124 5.05 13.35 11.97
C LEU A 124 3.60 13.37 12.43
N GLN A 125 2.89 14.49 12.28
CA GLN A 125 1.43 14.60 12.45
C GLN A 125 0.85 13.91 13.70
N LEU A 126 1.56 14.02 14.83
CA LEU A 126 1.22 13.39 16.10
C LEU A 126 1.52 14.34 17.27
N PRO A 127 0.83 14.19 18.42
CA PRO A 127 1.15 14.94 19.62
C PRO A 127 2.52 14.49 20.14
N LEU A 128 3.41 15.46 20.34
CA LEU A 128 4.71 15.21 20.96
C LEU A 128 4.55 15.23 22.49
N ASP A 129 5.34 14.41 23.17
CA ASP A 129 5.45 14.33 24.62
C ASP A 129 4.19 13.87 25.39
N GLU A 130 3.14 13.46 24.67
CA GLU A 130 1.92 12.86 25.23
C GLU A 130 1.77 11.38 24.84
N TRP A 131 1.10 10.60 25.69
CA TRP A 131 0.70 9.24 25.37
C TRP A 131 -0.55 9.26 24.48
N PHE A 132 -0.52 8.48 23.40
CA PHE A 132 -1.67 8.32 22.53
C PHE A 132 -1.88 6.89 22.05
N LEU A 133 -3.10 6.60 21.60
CA LEU A 133 -3.50 5.31 21.08
C LEU A 133 -3.49 5.33 19.55
N LEU A 134 -2.58 4.56 18.97
CA LEU A 134 -2.44 4.37 17.54
C LEU A 134 -2.95 2.98 17.16
N ARG A 135 -3.88 2.93 16.20
CA ARG A 135 -4.33 1.65 15.63
C ARG A 135 -3.56 1.33 14.36
N MET A 136 -2.80 0.25 14.41
CA MET A 136 -1.93 -0.19 13.31
C MET A 136 -2.75 -0.44 12.05
N GLY A 137 -2.28 0.11 10.94
CA GLY A 137 -2.93 -0.05 9.65
C GLY A 137 -3.99 1.00 9.34
N GLU A 138 -4.38 1.83 10.31
CA GLU A 138 -5.25 2.96 10.02
C GLU A 138 -4.54 4.07 9.23
N GLY A 139 -3.22 4.03 9.05
CA GLY A 139 -2.49 5.02 8.28
C GLY A 139 -2.57 6.40 8.94
N GLN A 140 -2.68 6.45 10.27
CA GLN A 140 -2.75 7.71 11.02
C GLN A 140 -1.41 8.45 10.91
N CYS A 141 -0.29 7.73 11.04
CA CYS A 141 1.03 8.21 10.70
C CYS A 141 1.92 7.06 10.18
N ASP A 142 2.30 7.15 8.91
CA ASP A 142 3.02 6.09 8.20
C ASP A 142 4.42 5.85 8.78
N ILE A 143 5.08 6.92 9.26
CA ILE A 143 6.42 6.82 9.86
C ILE A 143 6.37 6.09 11.19
N THR A 144 5.43 6.46 12.07
CA THR A 144 5.34 5.81 13.38
C THR A 144 4.82 4.39 13.27
N GLU A 145 3.85 4.12 12.38
CA GLU A 145 3.42 2.75 12.08
C GLU A 145 4.63 1.91 11.61
N GLY A 146 5.43 2.41 10.66
CA GLY A 146 6.64 1.71 10.21
C GLY A 146 7.71 1.54 11.30
N CYS A 147 7.85 2.51 12.21
CA CYS A 147 8.76 2.37 13.35
C CYS A 147 8.29 1.29 14.33
N LEU A 148 6.97 1.16 14.55
CA LEU A 148 6.35 0.18 15.43
C LEU A 148 6.47 -1.26 14.93
N GLU A 149 6.66 -1.45 13.61
CA GLU A 149 6.86 -2.77 13.04
C GLU A 149 8.08 -3.46 13.67
N GLY A 150 7.83 -4.56 14.37
CA GLY A 150 8.85 -5.32 15.08
C GLY A 150 9.26 -4.75 16.46
N MET A 151 8.58 -3.72 16.97
CA MET A 151 8.71 -3.28 18.37
C MET A 151 7.95 -4.25 19.30
N ARG A 152 8.33 -4.28 20.57
CA ARG A 152 7.60 -4.99 21.63
C ARG A 152 7.17 -4.06 22.75
N ALA A 153 6.23 -4.51 23.57
CA ALA A 153 5.75 -3.76 24.72
C ALA A 153 6.92 -3.42 25.70
N GLY A 154 7.04 -2.13 25.99
CA GLY A 154 8.11 -1.52 26.77
C GLY A 154 9.46 -1.43 26.06
N GLU A 155 9.53 -1.56 24.73
CA GLU A 155 10.73 -1.23 23.95
C GLU A 155 10.72 0.24 23.49
N MET A 156 11.92 0.76 23.25
CA MET A 156 12.12 2.11 22.76
C MET A 156 12.91 2.08 21.45
N CYS A 157 12.59 3.04 20.60
CA CYS A 157 13.18 3.18 19.29
C CYS A 157 13.53 4.63 19.02
N GLU A 158 14.75 4.89 18.58
CA GLU A 158 15.14 6.18 18.03
C GLU A 158 14.91 6.15 16.52
N PHE A 159 14.37 7.22 15.95
CA PHE A 159 14.31 7.37 14.51
C PHE A 159 14.62 8.81 14.09
N THR A 160 15.37 8.93 13.00
CA THR A 160 15.76 10.20 12.40
C THR A 160 15.04 10.36 11.08
N ILE A 161 14.48 11.55 10.84
CA ILE A 161 13.82 11.92 9.60
C ILE A 161 14.69 12.95 8.89
N SER A 162 15.02 12.70 7.63
CA SER A 162 15.73 13.65 6.76
C SER A 162 15.13 13.67 5.37
N ALA A 163 15.09 14.83 4.72
CA ALA A 163 14.60 14.94 3.35
C ALA A 163 15.44 14.05 2.42
N TRP A 164 14.77 13.25 1.58
CA TRP A 164 15.45 12.31 0.69
C TRP A 164 16.21 13.06 -0.41
N ASN A 165 17.54 12.93 -0.43
CA ASN A 165 18.40 13.51 -1.46
C ASN A 165 18.97 12.42 -2.37
N ALA A 166 18.51 12.36 -3.61
CA ALA A 166 18.96 11.37 -4.61
C ALA A 166 20.48 11.40 -4.91
N LYS A 167 21.19 12.46 -4.51
CA LYS A 167 22.66 12.58 -4.66
C LYS A 167 23.46 11.72 -3.67
N ASN A 168 22.87 11.28 -2.55
CA ASN A 168 23.60 10.53 -1.50
C ASN A 168 23.77 9.03 -1.79
N SER A 169 23.11 8.45 -2.81
CA SER A 169 23.22 7.02 -3.09
C SER A 169 24.51 6.60 -3.83
N LYS A 170 25.30 7.56 -4.34
CA LYS A 170 26.58 7.28 -5.03
C LYS A 170 27.81 7.23 -4.11
N ALA A 171 27.67 7.49 -2.81
CA ALA A 171 28.81 7.49 -1.88
C ALA A 171 29.15 6.11 -1.29
N ALA A 172 28.36 5.06 -1.57
CA ALA A 172 28.64 3.69 -1.15
C ALA A 172 29.15 2.84 -2.34
N GLY A 173 30.26 3.26 -2.94
CA GLY A 173 30.97 2.46 -3.95
C GLY A 173 31.73 3.29 -4.98
N SER A 174 33.00 3.58 -4.68
CA SER A 174 34.13 3.60 -5.62
C SER A 174 35.26 4.46 -5.06
N ASP A 175 36.40 3.82 -4.80
CA ASP A 175 37.67 4.50 -4.59
C ASP A 175 38.14 5.25 -5.85
N ALA A 176 38.82 6.38 -5.59
CA ALA A 176 39.87 7.05 -6.35
C ALA A 176 39.59 7.75 -7.71
N ASN A 177 39.88 9.07 -7.64
CA ASN A 177 40.46 9.98 -8.64
C ASN A 177 39.57 10.69 -9.68
N GLY A 178 39.49 12.02 -9.55
CA GLY A 178 39.08 12.91 -10.64
C GLY A 178 38.74 14.34 -10.21
N THR A 179 39.77 15.14 -9.90
CA THR A 179 39.94 16.59 -10.12
C THR A 179 38.82 17.58 -9.72
N GLN A 180 39.22 18.48 -8.82
CA GLN A 180 38.53 19.70 -8.41
C GLN A 180 38.13 20.60 -9.60
N THR A 181 36.92 21.14 -9.54
CA THR A 181 36.59 22.48 -10.02
C THR A 181 35.56 23.07 -9.07
N GLU A 182 36.01 24.06 -8.30
CA GLU A 182 35.20 24.87 -7.39
C GLU A 182 34.29 25.84 -8.15
N ASN A 183 33.25 26.27 -7.40
CA ASN A 183 32.45 27.49 -7.57
C ASN A 183 31.17 27.38 -8.41
N THR A 184 30.07 27.09 -7.70
CA THR A 184 28.94 28.04 -7.68
C THR A 184 28.26 27.98 -6.31
N THR A 185 28.13 29.15 -5.72
CA THR A 185 27.42 29.51 -4.48
C THR A 185 26.07 28.80 -4.32
N GLU A 186 26.05 27.70 -3.54
CA GLU A 186 24.83 27.19 -2.91
C GLU A 186 24.75 27.80 -1.50
N GLN A 187 23.81 28.72 -1.32
CA GLN A 187 23.39 29.17 0.01
C GLN A 187 22.87 27.94 0.76
N GLY A 188 23.60 27.54 1.80
CA GLY A 188 23.26 26.39 2.64
C GLY A 188 21.93 26.61 3.36
N SER A 189 20.91 25.86 2.96
CA SER A 189 19.85 25.47 3.87
C SER A 189 20.38 24.30 4.70
N SER A 190 20.54 24.53 6.00
CA SER A 190 20.84 23.50 6.99
C SER A 190 19.89 22.31 6.80
N GLN A 191 20.45 21.15 6.47
CA GLN A 191 19.74 19.88 6.50
C GLN A 191 19.35 19.60 7.96
N HIS A 192 18.15 20.03 8.36
CA HIS A 192 17.60 19.70 9.66
C HIS A 192 17.18 18.22 9.65
N SER A 193 18.08 17.34 10.09
CA SER A 193 17.71 15.98 10.48
C SER A 193 17.06 16.07 11.86
N ASP A 194 15.77 15.81 11.93
CA ASP A 194 15.07 15.78 13.21
C ASP A 194 15.11 14.36 13.77
N CYS A 195 15.56 14.23 15.02
CA CYS A 195 15.63 12.97 15.75
C CYS A 195 14.47 12.86 16.75
N PHE A 196 13.87 11.68 16.83
CA PHE A 196 12.74 11.37 17.69
C PHE A 196 12.95 10.05 18.41
N THR A 197 12.41 9.95 19.62
CA THR A 197 12.33 8.71 20.38
C THR A 197 10.88 8.28 20.49
N LEU A 198 10.59 7.07 20.06
CA LEU A 198 9.31 6.39 20.15
C LEU A 198 9.36 5.34 21.26
N GLN A 199 8.41 5.40 22.18
CA GLN A 199 8.23 4.39 23.22
C GLN A 199 6.90 3.67 23.00
N LEU A 200 6.94 2.33 23.02
CA LEU A 200 5.74 1.49 22.99
C LEU A 200 5.47 0.99 24.40
N HIS A 201 4.36 1.40 25.04
CA HIS A 201 4.04 0.98 26.41
C HIS A 201 3.32 -0.37 26.43
N SER A 202 2.18 -0.44 25.75
CA SER A 202 1.31 -1.61 25.71
C SER A 202 0.72 -1.81 24.31
N LEU A 203 0.37 -3.05 24.02
CA LEU A 203 -0.03 -3.52 22.70
C LEU A 203 -1.13 -4.59 22.87
N THR A 204 -2.22 -4.44 22.13
CA THR A 204 -3.16 -5.54 21.88
C THR A 204 -2.68 -6.34 20.67
N PRO A 205 -2.68 -7.68 20.68
CA PRO A 205 -2.29 -8.47 19.51
C PRO A 205 -3.24 -8.18 18.34
N GLY A 206 -2.68 -7.77 17.21
CA GLY A 206 -3.41 -7.66 15.95
C GLY A 206 -3.52 -9.01 15.25
N GLN A 207 -4.05 -8.97 14.04
CA GLN A 207 -4.16 -10.17 13.21
C GLN A 207 -3.44 -9.98 11.89
N GLU A 208 -2.84 -11.06 11.40
CA GLU A 208 -2.31 -11.07 10.05
C GLU A 208 -3.42 -11.17 9.01
N SER A 209 -3.13 -10.70 7.79
CA SER A 209 -4.09 -10.73 6.69
C SER A 209 -4.63 -12.14 6.40
N TRP A 210 -3.95 -13.23 6.74
CA TRP A 210 -4.47 -14.60 6.56
C TRP A 210 -5.28 -15.11 7.74
N GLN A 211 -5.07 -14.56 8.94
CA GLN A 211 -5.81 -14.90 10.16
C GLN A 211 -7.20 -14.23 10.18
N MET A 212 -7.33 -13.07 9.53
CA MET A 212 -8.60 -12.35 9.45
C MET A 212 -9.67 -13.12 8.67
N THR A 213 -10.89 -13.11 9.19
CA THR A 213 -12.07 -13.61 8.49
C THR A 213 -12.39 -12.75 7.26
N PRO A 214 -13.10 -13.29 6.24
CA PRO A 214 -13.52 -12.50 5.09
C PRO A 214 -14.36 -11.26 5.46
N GLY A 215 -15.18 -11.34 6.50
CA GLY A 215 -16.00 -10.22 6.98
C GLY A 215 -15.17 -9.10 7.59
N GLU A 216 -14.17 -9.42 8.41
CA GLU A 216 -13.26 -8.42 9.00
C GLU A 216 -12.44 -7.71 7.92
N LYS A 217 -11.91 -8.46 6.95
CA LYS A 217 -11.20 -7.87 5.80
C LYS A 217 -12.10 -6.92 5.04
N TRP A 218 -13.35 -7.31 4.81
CA TRP A 218 -14.30 -6.47 4.12
C TRP A 218 -14.59 -5.17 4.88
N ALA A 219 -14.76 -5.25 6.21
CA ALA A 219 -14.89 -4.08 7.06
C ALA A 219 -13.67 -3.14 6.94
N TRP A 220 -12.44 -3.69 6.90
CA TRP A 220 -11.23 -2.92 6.66
C TRP A 220 -11.21 -2.27 5.27
N VAL A 221 -11.61 -2.98 4.21
CA VAL A 221 -11.71 -2.43 2.85
C VAL A 221 -12.64 -1.22 2.82
N LEU A 222 -13.83 -1.34 3.42
CA LEU A 222 -14.81 -0.25 3.51
C LEU A 222 -14.30 0.93 4.34
N SER A 223 -13.65 0.66 5.47
CA SER A 223 -13.02 1.67 6.32
C SER A 223 -11.94 2.46 5.55
N HIS A 224 -11.05 1.77 4.82
CA HIS A 224 -10.04 2.43 3.99
C HIS A 224 -10.64 3.24 2.84
N LYS A 225 -11.70 2.73 2.18
CA LYS A 225 -12.42 3.46 1.14
C LYS A 225 -13.03 4.76 1.69
N GLN A 226 -13.72 4.70 2.83
CA GLN A 226 -14.36 5.86 3.45
C GLN A 226 -13.33 6.93 3.84
N ARG A 227 -12.23 6.50 4.46
CA ARG A 227 -11.14 7.40 4.87
C ARG A 227 -10.39 8.00 3.69
N GLY A 228 -10.15 7.22 2.64
CA GLY A 228 -9.61 7.73 1.37
C GLY A 228 -10.48 8.85 0.80
N GLY A 229 -11.81 8.71 0.89
CA GLY A 229 -12.76 9.75 0.48
C GLY A 229 -12.66 11.02 1.33
N GLN A 230 -12.60 10.87 2.66
CA GLN A 230 -12.42 11.99 3.60
C GLN A 230 -11.11 12.73 3.33
N ARG A 231 -9.99 12.01 3.21
CA ARG A 231 -8.65 12.58 2.94
C ARG A 231 -8.58 13.28 1.59
N PHE A 232 -9.22 12.72 0.58
CA PHE A 232 -9.31 13.37 -0.72
C PHE A 232 -10.08 14.69 -0.63
N GLY A 233 -11.16 14.73 0.18
CA GLY A 233 -11.94 15.93 0.44
C GLY A 233 -11.19 17.01 1.20
N THR A 234 -10.30 16.64 2.12
CA THR A 234 -9.42 17.59 2.83
C THR A 234 -8.21 18.05 2.01
N GLY A 235 -7.99 17.47 0.82
CA GLY A 235 -6.88 17.81 -0.06
C GLY A 235 -5.61 16.98 0.15
N ASP A 236 -5.61 16.00 1.07
CA ASP A 236 -4.52 15.03 1.24
C ASP A 236 -4.61 13.92 0.17
N ILE A 237 -4.11 14.23 -1.04
CA ILE A 237 -4.16 13.32 -2.18
C ILE A 237 -3.26 12.09 -1.94
N TRP A 238 -2.11 12.27 -1.30
CA TRP A 238 -1.18 11.18 -1.02
C TRP A 238 -1.76 10.20 0.00
N GLY A 239 -2.23 10.69 1.15
CA GLY A 239 -2.87 9.85 2.16
C GLY A 239 -4.15 9.19 1.65
N ALA A 240 -4.89 9.83 0.74
CA ALA A 240 -6.01 9.20 0.06
C ALA A 240 -5.57 8.05 -0.86
N THR A 241 -4.50 8.26 -1.64
CA THR A 241 -3.92 7.24 -2.53
C THR A 241 -3.47 6.01 -1.73
N ASP A 242 -2.76 6.20 -0.62
CA ASP A 242 -2.31 5.10 0.24
C ASP A 242 -3.50 4.31 0.82
N CYS A 243 -4.54 5.00 1.31
CA CYS A 243 -5.76 4.35 1.80
C CYS A 243 -6.41 3.47 0.72
N TYR A 244 -6.55 3.98 -0.50
CA TYR A 244 -7.12 3.18 -1.59
C TYR A 244 -6.21 2.01 -1.98
N CYS A 245 -4.88 2.18 -1.98
CA CYS A 245 -3.93 1.08 -2.20
C CYS A 245 -4.07 -0.02 -1.16
N ARG A 246 -4.16 0.31 0.14
CA ARG A 246 -4.41 -0.66 1.22
C ARG A 246 -5.75 -1.37 1.01
N ALA A 247 -6.80 -0.64 0.63
CA ALA A 247 -8.11 -1.23 0.33
C ALA A 247 -8.04 -2.22 -0.85
N VAL A 248 -7.34 -1.89 -1.93
CA VAL A 248 -7.15 -2.81 -3.08
C VAL A 248 -6.39 -4.06 -2.65
N LYS A 249 -5.30 -3.92 -1.89
CA LYS A 249 -4.50 -5.07 -1.40
C LYS A 249 -5.37 -6.05 -0.60
N LEU A 250 -6.16 -5.54 0.34
CA LEU A 250 -7.08 -6.37 1.13
C LEU A 250 -8.18 -6.99 0.26
N ALA A 251 -8.77 -6.22 -0.66
CA ALA A 251 -9.82 -6.70 -1.55
C ALA A 251 -9.33 -7.82 -2.48
N ILE A 252 -8.08 -7.82 -2.94
CA ILE A 252 -7.52 -8.91 -3.76
C ILE A 252 -7.56 -10.24 -2.99
N THR A 253 -7.31 -10.22 -1.67
CA THR A 253 -7.33 -11.45 -0.85
C THR A 253 -8.74 -12.02 -0.60
N LEU A 254 -9.78 -11.27 -0.96
CA LEU A 254 -11.19 -11.67 -0.84
C LEU A 254 -11.74 -12.33 -2.11
N ASN A 255 -10.99 -12.34 -3.21
CA ASN A 255 -11.45 -12.87 -4.48
C ASN A 255 -11.83 -14.37 -4.32
N GLY A 256 -13.07 -14.73 -4.64
CA GLY A 256 -13.59 -16.10 -4.50
C GLY A 256 -14.09 -16.49 -3.10
N LYS A 257 -14.04 -15.58 -2.12
CA LYS A 257 -14.57 -15.79 -0.74
C LYS A 257 -15.87 -15.00 -0.47
N THR A 258 -16.60 -14.68 -1.53
CA THR A 258 -17.84 -13.90 -1.51
C THR A 258 -19.06 -14.80 -1.37
N ARG A 259 -20.15 -14.25 -0.83
CA ARG A 259 -21.42 -14.96 -0.72
C ARG A 259 -22.03 -15.12 -2.12
N ARG A 260 -22.27 -16.37 -2.57
CA ARG A 260 -23.10 -16.66 -3.74
C ARG A 260 -24.58 -16.55 -3.34
N LYS A 261 -25.41 -15.94 -4.19
CA LYS A 261 -26.86 -15.92 -3.96
C LYS A 261 -27.40 -17.35 -4.10
N PRO A 262 -28.29 -17.83 -3.21
CA PRO A 262 -28.87 -19.17 -3.28
C PRO A 262 -29.95 -19.31 -4.39
N MET A 263 -29.83 -18.62 -5.53
CA MET A 263 -30.86 -18.60 -6.57
C MET A 263 -30.51 -19.38 -7.85
N ASP A 264 -29.27 -19.87 -7.97
CA ASP A 264 -28.81 -20.58 -9.16
C ASP A 264 -28.81 -22.12 -9.01
N GLU A 265 -29.21 -22.66 -7.86
CA GLU A 265 -29.27 -24.12 -7.61
C GLU A 265 -30.66 -24.74 -7.86
N ALA A 266 -31.67 -23.96 -8.25
CA ALA A 266 -33.05 -24.45 -8.43
C ALA A 266 -33.43 -24.84 -9.87
N PHE A 267 -32.49 -24.96 -10.81
CA PHE A 267 -32.76 -25.36 -12.20
C PHE A 267 -31.81 -26.45 -12.71
N LYS A 268 -31.68 -27.55 -11.96
CA LYS A 268 -31.30 -28.86 -12.51
C LYS A 268 -31.97 -29.99 -11.72
N GLU A 269 -33.31 -30.04 -11.76
CA GLU A 269 -34.03 -31.29 -11.56
C GLU A 269 -34.94 -31.53 -12.78
N GLY A 270 -34.75 -32.67 -13.42
CA GLY A 270 -35.62 -33.22 -14.47
C GLY A 270 -35.08 -33.09 -15.89
N VAL A 271 -34.36 -34.11 -16.37
CA VAL A 271 -34.79 -35.01 -17.47
C VAL A 271 -33.88 -36.25 -17.44
N ASP A 272 -34.52 -37.41 -17.38
CA ASP A 272 -33.97 -38.78 -17.33
C ASP A 272 -33.23 -39.20 -18.61
N GLY A 273 -32.25 -40.10 -18.48
CA GLY A 273 -31.61 -40.81 -19.58
C GLY A 273 -30.39 -41.62 -19.14
N GLU A 274 -30.49 -42.94 -19.27
CA GLU A 274 -29.69 -44.02 -18.70
C GLU A 274 -28.24 -44.17 -19.25
N ASP A 275 -27.39 -44.76 -18.40
CA ASP A 275 -26.18 -45.58 -18.64
C ASP A 275 -24.94 -45.00 -19.37
N ASP A 276 -23.83 -44.80 -18.63
CA ASP A 276 -22.65 -45.70 -18.65
C ASP A 276 -21.48 -45.13 -17.82
N ASP A 277 -20.75 -46.04 -17.19
CA ASP A 277 -19.68 -45.86 -16.21
C ASP A 277 -18.47 -45.03 -16.70
N ASP A 278 -18.09 -43.97 -15.96
CA ASP A 278 -16.68 -43.71 -15.62
C ASP A 278 -16.54 -42.73 -14.45
N ALA A 279 -16.02 -43.24 -13.35
CA ALA A 279 -15.86 -42.55 -12.08
C ALA A 279 -14.49 -41.85 -11.97
N ALA A 280 -14.52 -40.75 -11.20
CA ALA A 280 -13.41 -40.09 -10.49
C ALA A 280 -12.63 -38.98 -11.21
N LEU A 281 -13.06 -37.73 -10.98
CA LEU A 281 -12.38 -36.78 -10.07
C LEU A 281 -13.17 -35.45 -10.01
N THR A 282 -14.25 -35.47 -9.24
CA THR A 282 -14.89 -34.26 -8.70
C THR A 282 -14.20 -33.94 -7.38
N PRO A 283 -13.72 -32.71 -7.11
CA PRO A 283 -13.26 -32.37 -5.76
C PRO A 283 -14.48 -32.38 -4.84
N CYS A 284 -14.44 -33.26 -3.84
CA CYS A 284 -15.40 -33.35 -2.76
C CYS A 284 -15.60 -31.97 -2.13
N PHE A 285 -16.80 -31.43 -2.30
CA PHE A 285 -17.34 -30.44 -1.38
C PHE A 285 -17.65 -31.19 -0.08
N ASP A 286 -16.80 -31.00 0.93
CA ASP A 286 -17.08 -31.49 2.28
C ASP A 286 -18.32 -30.79 2.82
N LYS A 287 -19.46 -31.49 2.74
CA LYS A 287 -20.72 -31.18 3.40
C LYS A 287 -20.63 -31.58 4.87
N GLU A 288 -19.88 -30.83 5.66
CA GLU A 288 -19.99 -30.90 7.13
C GLU A 288 -19.77 -29.51 7.73
N ASN A 289 -20.76 -28.62 7.58
CA ASN A 289 -21.00 -27.56 8.57
C ASN A 289 -22.43 -26.98 8.49
N GLU A 290 -23.45 -27.84 8.56
CA GLU A 290 -24.83 -27.43 8.89
C GLU A 290 -25.00 -27.43 10.41
N GLN A 291 -24.31 -26.51 11.09
CA GLN A 291 -24.62 -26.04 12.45
C GLN A 291 -23.65 -24.91 12.86
N ALA A 292 -23.81 -23.77 12.19
CA ALA A 292 -23.32 -22.49 12.68
C ALA A 292 -24.39 -21.42 12.46
N GLU A 293 -25.58 -21.67 13.00
CA GLU A 293 -26.57 -20.61 13.24
C GLU A 293 -26.01 -19.68 14.33
N GLY A 294 -25.25 -18.65 13.91
CA GLY A 294 -24.70 -17.67 14.84
C GLY A 294 -23.42 -16.95 14.41
N ALA A 295 -23.26 -16.59 13.12
CA ALA A 295 -22.20 -15.66 12.68
C ALA A 295 -22.53 -15.01 11.32
N ASP A 296 -23.79 -14.61 11.08
CA ASP A 296 -24.15 -13.84 9.88
C ASP A 296 -23.84 -12.35 10.06
N VAL A 297 -22.57 -11.96 9.94
CA VAL A 297 -22.20 -10.54 9.78
C VAL A 297 -21.08 -10.39 8.73
N CYS A 298 -21.45 -9.76 7.61
CA CYS A 298 -20.59 -8.97 6.72
C CYS A 298 -19.69 -9.69 5.68
N ILE A 299 -20.06 -10.85 5.15
CA ILE A 299 -19.44 -11.33 3.90
C ILE A 299 -20.12 -10.62 2.71
N PRO A 300 -19.38 -9.91 1.84
CA PRO A 300 -19.98 -9.22 0.70
C PRO A 300 -20.55 -10.20 -0.32
N THR A 301 -21.64 -9.81 -0.97
CA THR A 301 -22.08 -10.48 -2.20
C THR A 301 -21.06 -10.23 -3.32
N GLU A 302 -21.02 -11.11 -4.33
CA GLU A 302 -20.11 -10.94 -5.47
C GLU A 302 -20.36 -9.63 -6.23
N GLU A 303 -21.61 -9.21 -6.35
CA GLU A 303 -22.01 -7.94 -6.99
C GLU A 303 -21.51 -6.72 -6.19
N GLU A 304 -21.70 -6.72 -4.87
CA GLU A 304 -21.20 -5.66 -3.99
C GLU A 304 -19.68 -5.59 -4.00
N TYR A 305 -19.01 -6.74 -3.94
CA TYR A 305 -17.56 -6.85 -4.03
C TYR A 305 -17.04 -6.21 -5.33
N LYS A 306 -17.59 -6.59 -6.49
CA LYS A 306 -17.22 -6.01 -7.78
C LYS A 306 -17.48 -4.50 -7.83
N THR A 307 -18.64 -4.06 -7.36
CA THR A 307 -19.04 -2.64 -7.38
C THR A 307 -18.10 -1.79 -6.54
N VAL A 308 -17.86 -2.18 -5.29
CA VAL A 308 -16.97 -1.45 -4.38
C VAL A 308 -15.52 -1.50 -4.88
N LYS A 309 -15.06 -2.65 -5.40
CA LYS A 309 -13.71 -2.78 -5.97
C LYS A 309 -13.54 -1.86 -7.19
N ALA A 310 -14.54 -1.77 -8.05
CA ALA A 310 -14.56 -0.83 -9.19
C ALA A 310 -14.48 0.62 -8.71
N GLU A 311 -15.25 0.99 -7.69
CA GLU A 311 -15.23 2.33 -7.11
C GLU A 311 -13.87 2.68 -6.49
N ILE A 312 -13.24 1.75 -5.77
CA ILE A 312 -11.90 1.95 -5.20
C ILE A 312 -10.89 2.19 -6.33
N HIS A 313 -10.90 1.38 -7.38
CA HIS A 313 -10.02 1.58 -8.54
C HIS A 313 -10.28 2.91 -9.26
N CYS A 314 -11.54 3.34 -9.38
CA CYS A 314 -11.92 4.63 -9.96
C CYS A 314 -11.45 5.83 -9.12
N ASN A 315 -11.55 5.74 -7.79
CA ASN A 315 -11.06 6.77 -6.89
C ASN A 315 -9.53 6.80 -6.83
N LEU A 316 -8.89 5.64 -6.87
CA LEU A 316 -7.43 5.51 -6.95
C LEU A 316 -6.88 6.14 -8.23
N SER A 317 -7.51 5.90 -9.38
CA SER A 317 -7.08 6.49 -10.65
C SER A 317 -7.19 8.02 -10.65
N LEU A 318 -8.26 8.57 -10.04
CA LEU A 318 -8.37 10.01 -9.83
C LEU A 318 -7.23 10.58 -8.98
N CYS A 319 -6.85 9.90 -7.90
CA CYS A 319 -5.72 10.35 -7.09
C CYS A 319 -4.42 10.30 -7.90
N GLN A 320 -4.19 9.22 -8.65
CA GLN A 320 -3.00 9.06 -9.50
C GLN A 320 -2.94 10.12 -10.62
N LEU A 321 -4.06 10.52 -11.23
CA LEU A 321 -4.11 11.65 -12.16
C LEU A 321 -3.64 12.94 -11.51
N LYS A 322 -4.12 13.24 -10.29
CA LYS A 322 -3.70 14.43 -9.55
C LYS A 322 -2.23 14.41 -9.16
N LEU A 323 -1.67 13.21 -8.95
CA LEU A 323 -0.24 13.01 -8.66
C LEU A 323 0.64 12.95 -9.93
N GLY A 324 0.07 13.07 -11.13
CA GLY A 324 0.81 12.96 -12.40
C GLY A 324 1.27 11.55 -12.76
N GLN A 325 0.79 10.52 -12.06
CA GLN A 325 1.14 9.11 -12.29
C GLN A 325 0.22 8.52 -13.37
N LEU A 326 0.37 9.01 -14.60
CA LEU A 326 -0.58 8.78 -15.70
C LEU A 326 -0.71 7.30 -16.10
N GLY A 327 0.40 6.57 -16.20
CA GLY A 327 0.39 5.14 -16.54
C GLY A 327 -0.40 4.30 -15.52
N LYS A 328 -0.09 4.47 -14.23
CA LYS A 328 -0.82 3.79 -13.14
C LYS A 328 -2.30 4.16 -13.12
N SER A 329 -2.62 5.42 -13.42
CA SER A 329 -4.00 5.89 -13.53
C SER A 329 -4.76 5.19 -14.66
N ARG A 330 -4.13 5.01 -15.82
CA ARG A 330 -4.72 4.28 -16.95
C ARG A 330 -5.04 2.86 -16.52
N ASP A 331 -4.08 2.15 -15.95
CA ASP A 331 -4.25 0.74 -15.56
C ASP A 331 -5.31 0.57 -14.46
N SER A 332 -5.35 1.48 -13.49
CA SER A 332 -6.40 1.50 -12.46
C SER A 332 -7.77 1.81 -13.05
N SER A 333 -7.86 2.67 -14.05
CA SER A 333 -9.12 2.99 -14.73
C SER A 333 -9.61 1.82 -15.60
N ILE A 334 -8.72 1.10 -16.28
CA ILE A 334 -9.05 -0.11 -17.04
C ILE A 334 -9.69 -1.15 -16.11
N LYS A 335 -9.05 -1.43 -14.96
CA LYS A 335 -9.62 -2.34 -13.95
C LYS A 335 -10.99 -1.89 -13.45
N ALA A 336 -11.19 -0.58 -13.26
CA ALA A 336 -12.49 -0.05 -12.87
C ALA A 336 -13.56 -0.26 -13.97
N THR A 337 -13.21 -0.10 -15.24
CA THR A 337 -14.13 -0.33 -16.38
C THR A 337 -14.42 -1.81 -16.62
N GLU A 338 -13.46 -2.70 -16.37
CA GLU A 338 -13.68 -4.15 -16.46
C GLU A 338 -14.62 -4.65 -15.36
N LEU A 339 -14.47 -4.13 -14.13
CA LEU A 339 -15.31 -4.50 -12.99
C LEU A 339 -16.71 -3.88 -13.08
N ASN A 340 -16.84 -2.67 -13.60
CA ASN A 340 -18.12 -2.01 -13.82
C ASN A 340 -18.16 -1.29 -15.19
N PRO A 341 -18.59 -2.00 -16.25
CA PRO A 341 -18.65 -1.46 -17.62
C PRO A 341 -19.61 -0.27 -17.78
N ASN A 342 -20.59 -0.12 -16.90
CA ASN A 342 -21.58 0.96 -16.96
C ASN A 342 -21.13 2.21 -16.19
N SER A 343 -19.92 2.22 -15.62
CA SER A 343 -19.41 3.34 -14.84
C SER A 343 -18.88 4.46 -15.74
N THR A 344 -19.71 5.47 -15.99
CA THR A 344 -19.31 6.67 -16.73
C THR A 344 -18.09 7.37 -16.11
N LYS A 345 -17.97 7.36 -14.78
CA LYS A 345 -16.83 7.95 -14.08
C LYS A 345 -15.53 7.22 -14.42
N ALA A 346 -15.53 5.88 -14.44
CA ALA A 346 -14.36 5.08 -14.75
C ALA A 346 -13.90 5.32 -16.20
N TRP A 347 -14.83 5.30 -17.17
CA TRP A 347 -14.54 5.64 -18.56
C TRP A 347 -13.98 7.06 -18.73
N TYR A 348 -14.50 8.02 -17.97
CA TYR A 348 -13.98 9.39 -17.98
C TYR A 348 -12.54 9.46 -17.47
N ARG A 349 -12.21 8.73 -16.40
CA ARG A 349 -10.84 8.67 -15.87
C ARG A 349 -9.88 7.99 -16.83
N LEU A 350 -10.32 6.92 -17.49
CA LEU A 350 -9.54 6.25 -18.54
C LEU A 350 -9.24 7.22 -19.69
N GLY A 351 -10.27 7.85 -20.25
CA GLY A 351 -10.13 8.81 -21.34
C GLY A 351 -9.23 9.98 -20.98
N GLN A 352 -9.33 10.49 -19.75
CA GLN A 352 -8.47 11.56 -19.23
C GLN A 352 -7.00 11.11 -19.08
N ALA A 353 -6.75 9.91 -18.60
CA ALA A 353 -5.39 9.36 -18.46
C ALA A 353 -4.73 9.16 -19.84
N CYS A 354 -5.43 8.51 -20.78
CA CYS A 354 -4.95 8.30 -22.15
C CYS A 354 -4.71 9.62 -22.89
N LEU A 355 -5.60 10.61 -22.73
CA LEU A 355 -5.41 11.94 -23.32
C LEU A 355 -4.12 12.63 -22.83
N GLN A 356 -3.79 12.48 -21.55
CA GLN A 356 -2.57 13.05 -20.98
C GLN A 356 -1.32 12.27 -21.39
N LEU A 357 -1.42 10.94 -21.57
CA LEU A 357 -0.35 10.09 -22.11
C LEU A 357 -0.10 10.31 -23.61
N GLY A 358 -1.06 10.86 -24.35
CA GLY A 358 -0.99 11.02 -25.80
C GLY A 358 -1.53 9.81 -26.58
N GLU A 359 -2.11 8.84 -25.89
CA GLU A 359 -2.88 7.71 -26.42
C GLU A 359 -4.26 8.23 -26.89
N LEU A 360 -4.27 8.95 -28.01
CA LEU A 360 -5.44 9.70 -28.46
C LEU A 360 -6.57 8.80 -28.95
N GLU A 361 -6.25 7.64 -29.52
CA GLU A 361 -7.25 6.72 -30.06
C GLU A 361 -8.01 6.01 -28.93
N GLU A 362 -7.29 5.49 -27.94
CA GLU A 362 -7.84 4.90 -26.72
C GLU A 362 -8.67 5.93 -25.94
N SER A 363 -8.20 7.18 -25.87
CA SER A 363 -8.94 8.28 -25.27
C SER A 363 -10.26 8.55 -26.00
N ARG A 364 -10.24 8.54 -27.34
CA ARG A 364 -11.45 8.70 -28.17
C ARG A 364 -12.46 7.59 -27.89
N MET A 365 -12.00 6.34 -27.83
CA MET A 365 -12.85 5.20 -27.52
C MET A 365 -13.48 5.31 -26.13
N ALA A 366 -12.68 5.66 -25.12
CA ALA A 366 -13.16 5.80 -23.75
C ALA A 366 -14.22 6.89 -23.59
N PHE A 367 -14.02 8.07 -24.19
CA PHE A 367 -15.05 9.12 -24.16
C PHE A 367 -16.25 8.81 -25.07
N GLY A 368 -16.05 8.05 -26.15
CA GLY A 368 -17.13 7.52 -26.99
C GLY A 368 -18.08 6.62 -26.18
N LYS A 369 -17.53 5.71 -25.37
CA LYS A 369 -18.31 4.88 -24.44
C LYS A 369 -19.15 5.68 -23.45
N ILE A 370 -18.67 6.84 -23.02
CA ILE A 370 -19.48 7.73 -22.17
C ILE A 370 -20.70 8.26 -22.91
N LEU A 371 -20.57 8.61 -24.20
CA LEU A 371 -21.71 9.08 -25.00
C LEU A 371 -22.68 7.95 -25.36
N GLU A 372 -22.21 6.71 -25.47
CA GLU A 372 -23.09 5.54 -25.58
C GLU A 372 -23.95 5.35 -24.31
N LEU A 373 -23.32 5.49 -23.12
CA LEU A 373 -24.01 5.35 -21.83
C LEU A 373 -24.86 6.57 -21.47
N GLN A 374 -24.37 7.76 -21.80
CA GLN A 374 -24.96 9.07 -21.47
C GLN A 374 -24.81 10.02 -22.67
N PRO A 375 -25.75 9.99 -23.63
CA PRO A 375 -25.70 10.80 -24.84
C PRO A 375 -25.59 12.30 -24.57
N ASP A 376 -26.16 12.79 -23.47
CA ASP A 376 -26.22 14.19 -23.07
C ASP A 376 -25.03 14.70 -22.26
N SER A 377 -23.99 13.87 -22.11
CA SER A 377 -22.78 14.25 -21.37
C SER A 377 -21.98 15.34 -22.10
N ALA A 378 -22.18 16.60 -21.68
CA ALA A 378 -21.43 17.75 -22.20
C ALA A 378 -19.92 17.63 -21.95
N SER A 379 -19.51 17.04 -20.83
CA SER A 379 -18.10 16.82 -20.50
C SER A 379 -17.44 15.81 -21.45
N ALA A 380 -18.16 14.77 -21.88
CA ALA A 380 -17.64 13.82 -22.86
C ALA A 380 -17.58 14.41 -24.27
N ARG A 381 -18.59 15.19 -24.70
CA ARG A 381 -18.58 15.88 -26.00
C ARG A 381 -17.41 16.87 -26.11
N THR A 382 -17.15 17.63 -25.05
CA THR A 382 -16.02 18.58 -25.01
C THR A 382 -14.68 17.86 -25.01
N ALA A 383 -14.53 16.79 -24.23
CA ALA A 383 -13.32 15.96 -24.22
C ALA A 383 -13.06 15.29 -25.58
N LEU A 384 -14.08 14.75 -26.25
CA LEU A 384 -13.95 14.19 -27.60
C LEU A 384 -13.53 15.24 -28.63
N LYS A 385 -14.10 16.45 -28.57
CA LYS A 385 -13.67 17.54 -29.45
C LYS A 385 -12.19 17.86 -29.26
N GLN A 386 -11.71 17.88 -28.01
CA GLN A 386 -10.30 18.07 -27.69
C GLN A 386 -9.42 16.95 -28.26
N VAL A 387 -9.82 15.68 -28.07
CA VAL A 387 -9.11 14.52 -28.61
C VAL A 387 -9.03 14.57 -30.14
N ASN A 388 -10.15 14.84 -30.82
CA ASN A 388 -10.23 14.91 -32.27
C ASN A 388 -9.40 16.06 -32.85
N ASN A 389 -9.37 17.22 -32.20
CA ASN A 389 -8.50 18.31 -32.61
C ASN A 389 -7.03 17.89 -32.53
N ARG A 390 -6.64 17.20 -31.44
CA ARG A 390 -5.26 16.75 -31.23
C ARG A 390 -4.86 15.64 -32.22
N LEU A 391 -5.79 14.75 -32.58
CA LEU A 391 -5.60 13.76 -33.64
C LEU A 391 -5.38 14.44 -34.99
N LYS A 392 -6.25 15.39 -35.36
CA LYS A 392 -6.12 16.14 -36.61
C LYS A 392 -4.79 16.88 -36.71
N ASP A 393 -4.33 17.47 -35.62
CA ASP A 393 -3.03 18.14 -35.57
C ASP A 393 -1.86 17.15 -35.73
N LEU A 394 -1.98 15.94 -35.17
CA LEU A 394 -0.98 14.89 -35.30
C LEU A 394 -0.92 14.36 -36.74
N ASP A 395 -2.07 14.11 -37.36
CA ASP A 395 -2.18 13.68 -38.76
C ASP A 395 -1.62 14.74 -39.72
N SER A 396 -1.93 16.02 -39.47
CA SER A 396 -1.40 17.13 -40.26
C SER A 396 0.13 17.21 -40.17
N LYS A 397 0.70 17.10 -38.96
CA LYS A 397 2.15 17.09 -38.75
C LYS A 397 2.82 15.87 -39.40
N LEU A 398 2.18 14.71 -39.33
CA LEU A 398 2.66 13.48 -39.96
C LEU A 398 2.66 13.62 -41.48
N GLY A 399 1.59 14.14 -42.08
CA GLY A 399 1.51 14.44 -43.51
C GLY A 399 2.60 15.42 -43.97
N GLN A 400 2.86 16.49 -43.21
CA GLN A 400 3.94 17.43 -43.51
C GLN A 400 5.33 16.78 -43.45
N ARG A 401 5.59 15.90 -42.46
CA ARG A 401 6.85 15.18 -42.33
C ARG A 401 7.06 14.20 -43.48
N LEU A 402 6.03 13.44 -43.84
CA LEU A 402 6.09 12.53 -44.99
C LEU A 402 6.33 13.30 -46.29
N SER A 403 5.63 14.42 -46.51
CA SER A 403 5.87 15.26 -47.71
C SER A 403 7.29 15.78 -47.81
N LYS A 404 7.98 16.05 -46.68
CA LYS A 404 9.40 16.44 -46.66
C LYS A 404 10.37 15.29 -46.88
N MET A 405 9.95 14.04 -46.66
CA MET A 405 10.79 12.86 -46.89
C MET A 405 10.74 12.39 -48.35
N PHE A 406 9.68 12.73 -49.08
CA PHE A 406 9.45 12.31 -50.47
C PHE A 406 9.63 13.44 -51.51
N ASN A 407 9.91 14.67 -51.06
CA ASN A 407 10.42 15.77 -51.89
C ASN A 407 11.94 15.86 -51.72
#